data_AF-A0A418RJ28-F1
#
_entry.id   AF-A0A418RJ28-F1
#
_cell.length_a   1.000
_cell.length_b   1.000
_cell.length_c   1.000
_cell.angle_alpha   90.00
_cell.angle_beta   90.00
_cell.angle_gamma   90.00
#
_symmetry.space_group_name_H-M   'P 1'
#
loop_
_entity.id
_entity.type
_entity.pdbx_description
1 polymer ?
#
loop_
_entity_poly.entity_id
_entity_poly.type
_entity_poly.pdbx_seq_one_letter_code
_entity_poly.pdbx_strand_id
1 'polypeptide(L)'
;MLSVYEIKLQDTRFYQEVSAEGELIGVQKGLQEECIKLLGRLLRRKFGVQPELETILQSLPNHPLEKLEDLADALLDFKAMTDLETWLKDNT
;
A
#
# COMPACT_ATOMS: atom_id res chain seq x y z
N MET A 1 31.49 -44.83 -9.04
CA MET A 1 30.15 -44.47 -8.52
C MET A 1 30.17 -42.97 -8.26
N LEU A 2 29.69 -42.15 -9.19
CA LEU A 2 29.60 -40.70 -8.97
C LEU A 2 28.33 -40.46 -8.15
N SER A 3 28.51 -40.08 -6.89
CA SER A 3 27.44 -39.52 -6.07
C SER A 3 27.00 -38.22 -6.75
N VAL A 4 25.94 -38.28 -7.55
CA VAL A 4 25.29 -37.07 -8.07
C VAL A 4 24.74 -36.36 -6.84
N TYR A 5 25.31 -35.20 -6.49
CA TYR A 5 24.80 -34.36 -5.42
C TYR A 5 23.36 -33.97 -5.78
N GLU A 6 22.37 -34.53 -5.07
CA GLU A 6 21.01 -33.98 -5.09
C GLU A 6 21.04 -32.63 -4.40
N ILE A 7 21.18 -31.55 -5.17
CA ILE A 7 21.05 -30.19 -4.68
C ILE A 7 19.56 -29.85 -4.68
N LYS A 8 19.01 -29.53 -3.51
CA LYS A 8 17.63 -29.02 -3.42
C LYS A 8 17.57 -27.63 -4.00
N LEU A 9 16.51 -27.32 -4.75
CA LEU A 9 16.34 -25.99 -5.37
C LEU A 9 16.41 -24.87 -4.32
N GLN A 10 15.85 -25.10 -3.13
CA GLN A 10 15.86 -24.14 -2.03
C GLN A 10 17.25 -23.79 -1.50
N ASP A 11 18.21 -24.71 -1.68
CA ASP A 11 19.60 -24.52 -1.26
C ASP A 11 20.41 -23.78 -2.34
N THR A 12 19.83 -23.55 -3.53
CA THR A 12 20.49 -22.78 -4.59
C THR A 12 20.46 -21.30 -4.26
N ARG A 13 21.58 -20.62 -4.52
CA ARG A 13 21.70 -19.16 -4.40
C ARG A 13 20.62 -18.43 -5.20
N PHE A 14 20.33 -18.90 -6.41
CA PHE A 14 19.29 -18.32 -7.26
C PHE A 14 17.91 -18.33 -6.58
N TYR A 15 17.52 -19.46 -5.97
CA TYR A 15 16.25 -19.53 -5.26
C TYR A 15 16.21 -18.59 -4.05
N GLN A 16 17.30 -18.51 -3.29
CA GLN A 16 17.39 -17.62 -2.13
C GLN A 16 17.24 -16.15 -2.53
N GLU A 17 17.90 -15.72 -3.62
CA GLU A 17 17.80 -14.35 -4.14
C GLU A 17 16.37 -14.02 -4.61
N VAL A 18 15.75 -14.90 -5.41
CA VAL A 18 14.37 -14.69 -5.89
C VAL A 18 13.35 -14.73 -4.75
N SER A 19 13.54 -15.62 -3.76
CA SER A 19 12.68 -15.68 -2.58
C SER A 19 12.78 -14.39 -1.75
N ALA A 20 13.99 -13.87 -1.54
CA ALA A 20 14.20 -12.62 -0.82
C ALA A 20 13.58 -11.42 -1.57
N GLU A 21 13.70 -11.35 -2.90
CA GLU A 21 13.04 -10.33 -3.71
C GLU A 21 11.50 -10.45 -3.61
N GLY A 22 10.98 -11.67 -3.66
CA GLY A 22 9.55 -11.94 -3.50
C GLY A 22 9.00 -11.52 -2.14
N GLU A 23 9.75 -11.77 -1.06
CA GLU A 23 9.42 -11.30 0.28
C GLU A 23 9.38 -9.77 0.36
N LEU A 24 10.39 -9.08 -0.20
CA LEU A 24 10.42 -7.62 -0.24
C LEU A 24 9.23 -7.02 -1.00
N ILE A 25 8.90 -7.57 -2.18
CA ILE A 25 7.73 -7.15 -2.96
C ILE A 25 6.44 -7.43 -2.18
N GLY A 26 6.35 -8.58 -1.51
CA GLY A 26 5.19 -8.96 -0.70
C GLY A 26 4.97 -8.00 0.47
N VAL A 27 6.03 -7.62 1.18
CA VAL A 27 5.98 -6.64 2.27
C VAL A 27 5.51 -5.29 1.75
N GLN A 28 6.09 -4.79 0.64
CA GLN A 28 5.69 -3.50 0.07
C GLN A 28 4.22 -3.47 -0.34
N LYS A 29 3.74 -4.52 -1.02
CA LYS A 29 2.31 -4.65 -1.39
C LYS A 29 1.41 -4.72 -0.17
N GLY A 30 1.79 -5.50 0.85
CA GLY A 30 1.02 -5.64 2.08
C GLY A 30 0.88 -4.33 2.85
N LEU A 31 1.96 -3.54 2.93
CA LEU A 31 1.93 -2.21 3.54
C LEU A 31 1.01 -1.25 2.78
N GLN A 32 1.10 -1.21 1.45
CA GLN A 32 0.25 -0.35 0.63
C GLN A 32 -1.23 -0.75 0.74
N GLU A 33 -1.54 -2.04 0.64
CA GLU A 33 -2.92 -2.53 0.78
C GLU A 33 -3.53 -2.19 2.14
N GLU A 34 -2.79 -2.40 3.24
CA GLU A 34 -3.31 -2.10 4.57
C GLU A 34 -3.47 -0.59 4.79
N CYS A 35 -2.54 0.22 4.28
CA CYS A 35 -2.65 1.68 4.33
C CYS A 35 -3.94 2.16 3.63
N ILE A 36 -4.22 1.67 2.42
CA ILE A 36 -5.45 2.01 1.68
C ILE A 36 -6.71 1.55 2.44
N LYS A 37 -6.71 0.32 2.99
CA LYS A 37 -7.84 -0.20 3.78
C LYS A 37 -8.07 0.66 5.02
N LEU A 38 -7.01 1.05 5.72
CA LEU A 38 -7.08 1.89 6.91
C LEU A 38 -7.59 3.29 6.57
N LEU A 39 -6.99 3.96 5.59
CA LEU A 39 -7.46 5.26 5.08
C LEU A 39 -8.93 5.21 4.70
N GLY A 40 -9.35 4.18 3.94
CA GLY A 40 -10.74 3.99 3.57
C GLY A 40 -11.70 3.84 4.75
N ARG A 41 -11.26 3.23 5.87
CA ARG A 41 -12.06 3.18 7.11
C ARG A 41 -12.09 4.54 7.81
N LEU A 42 -10.96 5.23 7.89
CA LEU A 42 -10.83 6.51 8.60
C LEU A 42 -11.60 7.63 7.88
N LEU A 43 -11.47 7.72 6.56
CA LEU A 43 -12.17 8.70 5.72
C LEU A 43 -13.70 8.52 5.81
N ARG A 44 -14.20 7.28 5.71
CA ARG A 44 -15.64 6.99 5.88
C ARG A 44 -16.14 7.30 7.29
N ARG A 45 -15.30 7.10 8.32
CA ARG A 45 -15.66 7.48 9.70
C ARG A 45 -15.71 9.00 9.90
N LYS A 46 -14.80 9.75 9.26
CA LYS A 46 -14.73 11.21 9.40
C LYS A 46 -15.80 11.92 8.58
N PHE A 47 -15.97 11.53 7.32
CA PHE A 47 -16.82 12.26 6.37
C PHE A 47 -18.15 11.57 6.07
N GLY A 48 -18.36 10.35 6.58
CA GLY A 48 -19.50 9.51 6.22
C GLY A 48 -19.29 8.77 4.90
N VAL A 49 -20.24 7.91 4.55
CA VAL A 49 -20.25 7.19 3.27
C VAL A 49 -21.03 8.04 2.26
N GLN A 50 -20.33 8.58 1.26
CA GLN A 50 -20.90 9.42 0.21
C GLN A 50 -20.24 9.12 -1.16
N PRO A 51 -20.95 9.30 -2.28
CA PRO A 51 -20.47 8.90 -3.61
C PRO A 51 -19.12 9.51 -4.02
N GLU A 52 -18.90 10.78 -3.65
CA GLU A 52 -17.68 11.52 -3.97
C GLU A 52 -16.47 10.93 -3.25
N LEU A 53 -16.65 10.53 -1.98
CA LEU A 53 -15.61 9.86 -1.22
C LEU A 53 -15.27 8.50 -1.82
N GLU A 54 -16.28 7.70 -2.20
CA GLU A 54 -16.03 6.39 -2.80
C GLU A 54 -15.25 6.50 -4.13
N THR A 55 -15.48 7.56 -4.89
CA THR A 55 -14.71 7.84 -6.12
C THR A 55 -13.25 8.15 -5.80
N ILE A 56 -12.97 8.95 -4.77
CA ILE A 56 -11.60 9.21 -4.30
C ILE A 56 -10.94 7.92 -3.79
N LEU A 57 -11.66 7.08 -3.06
CA LEU A 57 -11.11 5.83 -2.54
C LEU A 57 -10.69 4.86 -3.65
N GLN A 58 -11.33 4.91 -4.82
CA GLN A 58 -10.94 4.13 -5.98
C GLN A 58 -9.63 4.61 -6.64
N SER A 59 -9.24 5.87 -6.44
CA SER A 59 -7.97 6.40 -6.97
C SER A 59 -6.79 6.16 -6.03
N LEU A 60 -7.02 5.92 -4.74
CA LEU A 60 -5.96 5.68 -3.74
C LEU A 60 -4.92 4.62 -4.15
N PRO A 61 -5.28 3.48 -4.77
CA PRO A 61 -4.30 2.49 -5.22
C PRO A 61 -3.28 3.00 -6.24
N ASN A 62 -3.54 4.12 -6.92
CA ASN A 62 -2.62 4.70 -7.89
C ASN A 62 -1.54 5.58 -7.25
N HIS A 63 -1.63 5.86 -5.95
CA HIS A 63 -0.65 6.67 -5.24
C HIS A 63 0.41 5.79 -4.56
N PRO A 64 1.68 6.24 -4.51
CA PRO A 64 2.74 5.52 -3.81
C PRO A 64 2.46 5.47 -2.30
N LEU A 65 3.00 4.45 -1.61
CA LEU A 65 2.79 4.24 -0.17
C LEU A 65 3.10 5.49 0.66
N GLU A 66 4.23 6.16 0.40
CA GLU A 66 4.65 7.37 1.12
C GLU A 66 3.56 8.46 1.09
N LYS A 67 2.92 8.66 -0.06
CA LYS A 67 1.81 9.62 -0.19
C LYS A 67 0.56 9.20 0.57
N LEU A 68 0.30 7.89 0.65
CA LEU A 68 -0.82 7.38 1.43
C LEU A 68 -0.56 7.54 2.94
N GLU A 69 0.68 7.35 3.38
CA GLU A 69 1.09 7.60 4.77
C GLU A 69 1.00 9.11 5.10
N ASP A 70 1.48 9.99 4.23
CA ASP A 70 1.34 11.45 4.38
C ASP A 70 -0.15 11.88 4.47
N LEU A 71 -1.02 11.25 3.67
CA LEU A 71 -2.46 11.50 3.74
C LEU A 71 -3.05 11.06 5.08
N ALA A 72 -2.55 9.97 5.67
CA ALA A 72 -3.03 9.48 6.96
C ALA A 72 -2.73 10.47 8.09
N ASP A 73 -1.56 11.12 8.05
CA ASP A 73 -1.19 12.17 8.98
C ASP A 73 -2.02 13.44 8.75
N ALA A 74 -2.10 13.92 7.50
CA ALA A 74 -2.87 15.10 7.14
C ALA A 74 -4.37 14.96 7.46
N LEU A 75 -4.90 13.73 7.38
CA LEU A 75 -6.30 13.43 7.72
C LEU A 75 -6.65 13.85 9.14
N LEU A 76 -5.70 13.85 10.08
CA LEU A 76 -5.95 14.26 11.46
C LEU A 76 -6.35 15.74 11.55
N ASP A 77 -5.82 16.58 10.66
CA ASP A 77 -6.07 18.03 10.63
C ASP A 77 -7.30 18.42 9.78
N PHE A 78 -7.80 17.52 8.94
CA PHE A 78 -8.95 17.81 8.08
C PHE A 78 -10.23 18.05 8.89
N LYS A 79 -10.90 19.16 8.56
CA LYS A 79 -12.16 19.62 9.14
C LYS A 79 -13.33 19.38 8.19
N ALA A 80 -13.08 19.36 6.88
CA ALA A 80 -14.11 19.19 5.86
C ALA A 80 -13.59 18.37 4.67
N MET A 81 -14.53 17.90 3.84
CA MET A 81 -14.22 17.16 2.61
C MET A 81 -13.35 18.00 1.63
N THR A 82 -13.52 19.32 1.63
CA THR A 82 -12.72 20.25 0.82
C THR A 82 -11.24 20.23 1.18
N ASP A 83 -10.88 19.90 2.42
CA ASP A 83 -9.48 19.79 2.83
C ASP A 83 -8.81 18.58 2.15
N LEU A 84 -9.53 17.45 2.10
CA LEU A 84 -9.09 16.24 1.38
C LEU A 84 -8.93 16.51 -0.11
N GLU A 85 -9.92 17.15 -0.74
CA GLU A 85 -9.86 17.48 -2.17
C GLU A 85 -8.70 18.42 -2.50
N THR A 86 -8.44 19.39 -1.63
CA THR A 86 -7.31 20.34 -1.79
C THR A 86 -6.00 19.61 -1.63
N TRP A 87 -5.85 18.80 -0.57
CA TRP A 87 -4.66 18.02 -0.32
C TRP A 87 -4.33 17.09 -1.49
N LEU A 88 -5.33 16.41 -2.04
CA LEU A 88 -5.15 15.52 -3.20
C LEU A 88 -4.68 16.30 -4.42
N LYS A 89 -5.24 17.48 -4.72
CA LYS A 89 -4.80 18.32 -5.84
C LYS A 89 -3.35 18.78 -5.69
N ASP A 90 -2.93 19.12 -4.48
CA ASP A 90 -1.57 19.58 -4.19
C ASP A 90 -0.54 18.43 -4.16
N ASN A 91 -1.01 17.17 -4.08
CA ASN A 91 -0.19 15.97 -3.95
C ASN A 91 -0.47 14.91 -5.04
N THR A 92 -1.07 15.32 -6.16
CA THR A 92 -1.24 14.50 -7.37
C THR A 92 0.01 14.53 -8.23
#